data_AF-A0A662PTL7-F1
#
_entry.id   AF-A0A662PTL7-F1
#
_cell.length_a   1.000
_cell.length_b   1.000
_cell.length_c   1.000
_cell.angle_alpha   90.00
_cell.angle_beta   90.00
_cell.angle_gamma   90.00
#
_symmetry.space_group_name_H-M   'P 1'
#
loop_
_entity.id
_entity.type
_entity.pdbx_description
1 polymer ?
#
loop_
_entity_poly.entity_id
_entity_poly.type
_entity_poly.pdbx_seq_one_letter_code
_entity_poly.pdbx_strand_id
1 'polypeptide(L)' 'GWIEGRSRYARLGIAIHSASGFIHPGSYNHQILEISNITSHPIKIRAGMRIVQIVFELTRSKAEKPYRIYGEVARDQ' A
#
# COMPACT_ATOMS: atom_id res chain seq x y z
N GLY A 1 9.47 3.12 0.89
CA GLY A 1 9.29 1.84 0.20
C GLY A 1 7.92 1.82 -0.43
N TRP A 2 7.52 0.74 -1.09
CA TRP A 2 6.30 0.71 -1.91
C TRP A 2 5.41 -0.46 -1.53
N ILE A 3 4.10 -0.23 -1.51
CA ILE A 3 3.09 -1.28 -1.54
C ILE A 3 2.72 -1.50 -2.99
N GLU A 4 2.88 -2.74 -3.43
CA GLU A 4 2.65 -3.13 -4.80
C GLU A 4 1.58 -4.20 -4.88
N GLY A 5 0.75 -4.12 -5.91
CA GLY A 5 -0.15 -5.22 -6.27
C GLY A 5 0.65 -6.43 -6.70
N ARG A 6 0.19 -7.64 -6.36
CA ARG A 6 0.83 -8.85 -6.89
C ARG A 6 0.35 -9.11 -8.30
N SER A 7 1.29 -9.41 -9.21
CA SER A 7 1.00 -9.64 -10.63
C SER A 7 -0.13 -10.66 -10.88
N ARG A 8 -0.29 -11.67 -10.01
CA ARG A 8 -1.39 -12.65 -10.13
C ARG A 8 -2.80 -12.06 -10.00
N TYR A 9 -2.96 -10.97 -9.25
CA TYR A 9 -4.25 -10.30 -9.06
C TYR A 9 -4.45 -9.20 -10.11
N ALA A 10 -3.37 -8.53 -10.51
CA ALA A 10 -3.40 -7.61 -11.65
C ALA A 10 -3.88 -8.31 -12.94
N ARG A 11 -3.42 -9.55 -13.19
CA ARG A 11 -3.91 -10.37 -14.32
C ARG A 11 -5.39 -10.76 -14.24
N LEU A 12 -5.99 -10.68 -13.05
CA LEU A 12 -7.42 -10.88 -12.85
C LEU A 12 -8.21 -9.56 -12.87
N GLY A 13 -7.54 -8.44 -13.12
CA GLY A 13 -8.13 -7.10 -13.13
C GLY A 13 -8.41 -6.52 -11.74
N ILE A 14 -7.63 -6.91 -10.72
CA ILE A 14 -7.61 -6.23 -9.43
C ILE A 14 -6.46 -5.20 -9.41
N ALA A 15 -6.79 -3.93 -9.21
CA ALA A 15 -5.85 -2.85 -8.91
C ALA A 15 -5.91 -2.48 -7.41
N ILE A 16 -4.79 -1.99 -6.84
CA ILE A 16 -4.61 -1.82 -5.37
C ILE A 16 -4.34 -0.36 -4.95
N HIS A 17 -3.81 0.48 -5.84
CA HIS A 17 -3.56 1.89 -5.55
C HIS A 17 -3.90 2.72 -6.80
N SER A 18 -4.71 3.77 -6.65
CA SER A 18 -5.04 4.71 -7.73
C SER A 18 -4.21 6.00 -7.65
N ALA A 19 -3.69 6.36 -6.47
CA ALA A 19 -2.95 7.61 -6.25
C ALA A 19 -1.44 7.38 -5.95
N SER A 20 -1.09 6.68 -4.87
CA SER A 20 0.31 6.38 -4.53
C SER A 20 0.43 5.13 -3.66
N GLY A 21 1.32 4.21 -4.04
CA GLY A 21 1.73 3.07 -3.22
C GLY A 21 2.89 3.39 -2.26
N PHE A 22 3.33 4.64 -2.16
CA PHE A 22 4.52 4.99 -1.38
C PHE A 22 4.27 4.95 0.13
N ILE A 23 5.09 4.16 0.83
CA ILE A 23 5.18 4.12 2.28
C ILE A 23 6.30 5.07 2.71
N HIS A 24 5.91 6.15 3.39
CA HIS A 24 6.84 7.15 3.90
C HIS A 24 7.80 6.57 4.96
N PRO A 25 9.05 7.07 5.02
CA PRO A 25 9.98 6.71 6.09
C PRO A 25 9.42 7.02 7.48
N GLY A 26 9.54 6.06 8.39
CA GLY A 26 9.02 6.19 9.74
C GLY A 26 7.50 5.99 9.87
N SER A 27 6.81 5.46 8.84
CA SER A 27 5.44 4.98 8.98
C SER A 27 5.34 3.84 9.98
N TYR A 28 4.30 3.87 10.82
CA TYR A 28 3.94 2.79 11.75
C TYR A 28 2.43 2.79 11.91
N ASN A 29 1.75 2.14 10.97
CA ASN A 29 0.30 1.99 10.93
C ASN A 29 -0.09 0.85 9.98
N HIS A 30 -1.37 0.48 9.99
CA HIS A 30 -1.91 -0.38 8.96
C HIS A 30 -2.11 0.41 7.67
N GLN A 31 -1.52 -0.08 6.59
CA GLN A 31 -1.63 0.57 5.29
C GLN A 31 -3.03 0.38 4.72
N ILE A 32 -3.67 1.49 4.35
CA ILE A 32 -4.96 1.48 3.68
C ILE A 32 -4.76 1.07 2.21
N LEU A 33 -5.60 0.17 1.72
CA LEU A 33 -5.57 -0.32 0.34
C LEU A 33 -6.76 0.23 -0.45
N GLU A 34 -6.52 0.70 -1.67
CA GLU A 34 -7.53 1.19 -2.61
C GLU A 34 -7.82 0.10 -3.65
N ILE A 35 -8.74 -0.81 -3.34
CA ILE A 35 -8.95 -1.99 -4.19
C ILE A 35 -10.03 -1.72 -5.23
N SER A 36 -9.65 -1.80 -6.51
CA SER A 36 -10.54 -1.61 -7.65
C SER A 36 -10.62 -2.87 -8.52
N ASN A 37 -11.84 -3.27 -8.87
CA ASN A 37 -12.09 -4.27 -9.90
C ASN A 37 -12.29 -3.56 -11.25
N ILE A 38 -11.35 -3.73 -12.17
CA ILE A 38 -11.41 -3.12 -13.51
C ILE A 38 -12.06 -4.05 -14.55
N THR A 39 -12.69 -5.13 -14.11
CA THR A 39 -13.42 -6.08 -14.97
C THR A 39 -14.92 -5.99 -14.75
N SER A 40 -15.70 -6.55 -15.68
CA SER A 40 -17.14 -6.72 -15.54
C SER A 40 -17.56 -7.90 -14.65
N HIS A 41 -16.61 -8.74 -14.20
CA HIS A 41 -16.90 -9.94 -13.43
C HIS A 41 -16.72 -9.69 -11.94
N PRO A 42 -17.65 -10.09 -11.06
CA PRO A 42 -17.47 -9.96 -9.62
C PRO A 42 -16.27 -10.78 -9.12
N ILE A 43 -15.43 -10.17 -8.27
CA ILE A 43 -14.27 -10.82 -7.66
C ILE A 43 -14.45 -10.89 -6.15
N LYS A 44 -14.39 -12.09 -5.59
CA LYS A 44 -14.48 -12.29 -4.13
C LYS A 44 -13.11 -12.15 -3.49
N ILE A 45 -12.98 -11.17 -2.60
CA ILE A 45 -11.80 -10.98 -1.73
C ILE A 45 -12.19 -11.38 -0.30
N ARG A 46 -11.26 -12.01 0.42
CA ARG A 46 -11.45 -12.47 1.79
C ARG A 46 -10.33 -11.96 2.68
N ALA A 47 -10.64 -11.72 3.94
CA ALA A 47 -9.63 -11.41 4.95
C ALA A 47 -8.54 -12.50 4.99
N GLY A 48 -7.29 -12.08 5.16
CA GLY A 48 -6.11 -12.96 5.14
C GLY A 48 -5.55 -13.28 3.75
N MET A 49 -6.22 -12.87 2.66
CA MET A 49 -5.64 -12.99 1.33
C MET A 49 -4.42 -12.06 1.17
N ARG A 50 -3.30 -12.63 0.74
CA ARG A 50 -2.08 -11.87 0.41
C ARG A 50 -2.23 -11.17 -0.93
N ILE A 51 -2.91 -10.03 -1.00
CA ILE A 51 -3.22 -9.31 -2.25
C ILE A 51 -2.10 -8.36 -2.71
N VAL A 52 -1.28 -7.90 -1.77
CA VAL A 52 -0.17 -6.96 -1.99
C VAL A 52 1.17 -7.56 -1.58
N GLN A 53 2.24 -6.87 -1.95
CA GLN A 53 3.61 -7.10 -1.49
C GLN A 53 4.25 -5.75 -1.13
N ILE A 54 5.32 -5.78 -0.33
CA ILE A 54 6.06 -4.58 0.03
C ILE A 54 7.46 -4.66 -0.58
N VAL A 55 7.87 -3.57 -1.22
CA VAL A 55 9.24 -3.36 -1.71
C VAL A 55 9.94 -2.39 -0.77
N PHE A 56 11.04 -2.83 -0.17
CA PHE A 56 11.86 -2.01 0.71
C PHE A 56 12.98 -1.35 -0.08
N GLU A 57 13.19 -0.07 0.20
CA GLU A 57 14.28 0.73 -0.36
C GLU A 57 15.05 1.36 0.79
N LEU A 58 16.38 1.35 0.68
CA LEU A 58 17.26 1.94 1.68
C LEU A 58 17.34 3.45 1.50
N THR A 59 17.20 4.18 2.60
CA THR A 59 17.52 5.60 2.64
C THR A 59 19.01 5.77 2.92
N ARG A 60 19.64 6.79 2.31
CA ARG A 60 21.06 7.10 2.56
C ARG A 60 21.30 7.62 3.99
N SER A 61 20.30 8.27 4.55
CA SER A 61 20.32 8.83 5.90
C SER A 61 18.96 8.60 6.57
N LYS A 62 18.89 8.83 7.89
CA LYS A 62 17.63 8.82 8.63
C LYS A 62 16.75 9.97 8.16
N ALA A 63 15.44 9.74 8.07
CA ALA A 63 14.49 10.81 7.76
C ALA A 63 14.44 11.84 8.89
N GLU A 64 14.63 13.12 8.55
CA GLU A 64 14.55 14.24 9.50
C GLU A 64 13.13 14.43 10.06
N LYS A 65 12.13 14.23 9.20
CA LYS A 65 10.70 14.32 9.54
C LYS A 65 10.02 12.96 9.31
N PRO A 66 10.16 11.99 10.24
CA PRO A 66 9.52 10.69 10.12
C PRO A 66 7.99 10.81 10.11
N TYR A 67 7.34 10.01 9.26
CA TYR A 67 5.91 10.14 8.99
C TYR A 67 5.02 9.98 10.22
N ARG A 68 5.34 9.04 11.12
CA ARG A 68 4.56 8.84 12.36
C ARG A 68 4.45 10.08 13.25
N ILE A 69 5.42 10.98 13.22
CA ILE A 69 5.45 12.17 14.08
C ILE A 69 4.88 13.39 13.35
N TYR A 70 5.24 13.54 12.07
CA TYR A 70 5.01 14.74 11.28
C TYR A 70 3.90 14.62 10.24
N GLY A 71 3.45 13.41 9.91
CA GLY A 71 2.35 13.16 8.99
C GLY A 71 1.01 13.44 9.65
N GLU A 72 0.17 14.29 9.04
CA GLU A 72 -1.15 14.63 9.55
C GLU A 72 -2.04 13.38 9.65
N VAL A 73 -2.16 12.65 8.53
CA VAL A 73 -2.95 11.40 8.45
C VAL A 73 -2.36 10.28 9.31
N ALA A 74 -1.05 10.30 9.59
CA ALA A 74 -0.38 9.26 10.36
C ALA A 74 -0.72 9.27 11.86
N ARG A 75 -1.18 10.42 12.39
CA ARG A 75 -1.46 10.57 13.83
C ARG A 75 -2.75 9.88 14.25
N ASP A 76 -3.69 9.76 13.32
CA ASP A 76 -5.04 9.26 13.57
C ASP A 76 -5.26 7.83 13.02
N GLN A 77 -4.18 7.18 12.56
CA GLN A 77 -4.16 5.82 12.00
C GLN A 77 -3.48 4.78 12.89
#